data_AF-A0A669EY84-F1
#
_entry.id   AF-A0A669EY84-F1
#
_cell.length_a   1.000
_cell.length_b   1.000
_cell.length_c   1.000
_cell.angle_alpha   90.00
_cell.angle_beta   90.00
_cell.angle_gamma   90.00
#
_symmetry.space_group_name_H-M   'P 1'
#
loop_
_entity.id
_entity.type
_entity.pdbx_description
1 polymer ?
#
loop_
_entity_poly.entity_id
_entity_poly.type
_entity_poly.pdbx_seq_one_letter_code
_entity_poly.pdbx_strand_id
1 'polypeptide(L)'
;MSTQSVFSTSRTCSTWGRKHFKTFDGDVYQFPGMCEYTLVSDCNNSPKEFSVDIKRKENEGNSTISFVVVDIKNIYSFNLSKDLVTLNDQR
;
A
#
# COMPACT_ATOMS: atom_id res chain seq x y z
N MET A 1 -12.66 10.90 35.51
CA MET A 1 -12.02 11.56 34.35
C MET A 1 -10.70 10.86 34.09
N SER A 2 -10.71 9.83 33.24
CA SER A 2 -9.51 9.07 32.93
C SER A 2 -8.79 9.78 31.80
N THR A 3 -7.68 10.44 32.10
CA THR A 3 -6.76 10.97 31.09
C THR A 3 -6.13 9.78 30.38
N GLN A 4 -6.67 9.40 29.21
CA GLN A 4 -5.98 8.47 28.32
C GLN A 4 -4.69 9.16 27.86
N SER A 5 -3.56 8.62 28.33
CA SER A 5 -2.25 8.87 27.75
C SER A 5 -2.33 8.57 26.25
N VAL A 6 -2.22 9.61 25.43
CA VAL A 6 -2.03 9.47 23.98
C VAL A 6 -0.62 8.90 23.79
N PHE A 7 -0.48 7.59 23.85
CA PHE A 7 0.65 6.92 23.23
C PHE A 7 0.46 7.09 21.73
N SER A 8 1.25 7.96 21.10
CA SER A 8 1.35 8.02 19.65
C SER A 8 2.07 6.77 19.16
N THR A 9 1.42 5.60 19.26
CA THR A 9 1.85 4.39 18.57
C THR A 9 1.57 4.64 17.10
N SER A 10 2.59 5.03 16.34
CA SER A 10 2.48 5.07 14.88
C SER A 10 2.09 3.67 14.40
N ARG A 11 0.84 3.52 13.95
CA ARG A 11 0.33 2.28 13.37
C ARG A 11 0.74 2.31 11.91
N THR A 12 1.78 1.56 11.57
CA THR A 12 2.36 1.51 10.22
C THR A 12 2.10 0.16 9.59
N CYS A 13 1.37 0.15 8.47
CA CYS A 13 1.32 -0.99 7.55
C CYS A 13 2.63 -1.05 6.74
N SER A 14 3.18 -2.24 6.56
CA SER A 14 4.41 -2.42 5.78
C SER A 14 4.47 -3.75 5.05
N THR A 15 5.27 -3.79 3.98
CA THR A 15 5.57 -5.02 3.25
C THR A 15 7.06 -5.07 2.90
N TRP A 16 7.68 -6.24 3.00
CA TRP A 16 9.12 -6.39 2.76
C TRP A 16 9.48 -7.79 2.27
N GLY A 17 10.67 -7.91 1.70
CA GLY A 17 11.26 -9.18 1.28
C GLY A 17 10.32 -10.07 0.47
N ARG A 18 10.37 -11.38 0.77
CA ARG A 18 9.63 -12.43 0.07
C ARG A 18 8.17 -12.54 0.52
N LYS A 19 7.36 -11.54 0.15
CA LYS A 19 5.89 -11.56 0.30
C LYS A 19 5.41 -11.43 1.77
N HIS A 20 6.18 -10.77 2.63
CA HIS A 20 5.77 -10.48 4.02
C HIS A 20 4.95 -9.21 4.11
N PHE A 21 3.96 -9.20 4.99
CA PHE A 21 3.09 -8.08 5.28
C PHE A 21 2.96 -7.89 6.79
N LYS A 22 2.83 -6.65 7.22
CA LYS A 22 2.45 -6.25 8.57
C LYS A 22 1.22 -5.34 8.49
N THR A 23 0.14 -5.69 9.18
CA THR A 23 -1.06 -4.86 9.27
C THR A 23 -0.84 -3.65 10.19
N PHE A 24 -1.77 -2.69 10.15
CA PHE A 24 -1.76 -1.53 11.07
C PHE A 24 -1.83 -1.94 12.55
N ASP A 25 -2.51 -3.05 12.86
CA ASP A 25 -2.65 -3.60 14.21
C ASP A 25 -1.48 -4.49 14.63
N GLY A 26 -0.56 -4.78 13.69
CA GLY A 26 0.71 -5.45 13.97
C GLY A 26 0.79 -6.91 13.56
N ASP A 27 -0.25 -7.48 12.97
CA ASP A 27 -0.25 -8.86 12.50
C ASP A 27 0.72 -9.05 11.33
N VAL A 28 1.56 -10.08 11.40
CA VAL A 28 2.54 -10.41 10.37
C VAL A 28 2.15 -11.69 9.67
N TYR A 29 2.07 -11.66 8.35
CA TYR A 29 1.73 -12.81 7.53
C TYR A 29 2.46 -12.81 6.18
N GLN A 30 2.42 -13.95 5.51
CA GLN A 30 2.94 -14.11 4.15
C GLN A 30 1.80 -14.38 3.18
N PHE A 31 1.74 -13.62 2.09
CA PHE A 31 0.71 -13.79 1.07
C PHE A 31 1.34 -13.86 -0.33
N PRO A 32 1.31 -15.02 -1.00
CA PRO A 32 1.99 -15.23 -2.28
C PRO A 32 1.18 -14.73 -3.50
N GLY A 33 0.48 -13.60 -3.36
CA GLY A 33 -0.26 -12.97 -4.45
C GLY A 33 0.67 -12.33 -5.50
N MET A 34 0.42 -12.65 -6.77
CA MET A 34 1.17 -12.15 -7.93
C MET A 34 0.36 -11.18 -8.81
N CYS A 35 -0.95 -11.09 -8.58
CA CYS A 35 -1.80 -10.09 -9.20
C CYS A 35 -1.56 -8.71 -8.56
N GLU A 36 -2.20 -7.70 -9.12
CA GLU A 36 -2.38 -6.42 -8.44
C GLU A 36 -3.43 -6.58 -7.33
N TYR A 37 -3.20 -5.95 -6.19
CA TYR A 37 -4.13 -5.97 -5.07
C TYR A 37 -4.03 -4.69 -4.24
N THR A 38 -5.14 -4.36 -3.59
CA THR A 38 -5.24 -3.24 -2.66
C THR A 38 -4.53 -3.54 -1.37
N LEU A 39 -3.52 -2.73 -1.06
CA LEU A 39 -2.79 -2.78 0.20
C LEU A 39 -3.55 -2.03 1.30
N VAL A 40 -4.14 -0.89 0.96
CA VAL A 40 -5.00 -0.11 1.85
C VAL A 40 -5.98 0.72 1.02
N SER A 41 -7.21 0.87 1.50
CA SER A 41 -8.18 1.81 0.95
C SER A 41 -9.11 2.32 2.03
N ASP A 42 -9.63 3.53 1.85
CA ASP A 42 -10.80 3.97 2.59
C ASP A 42 -12.05 3.22 2.08
N CYS A 43 -12.72 2.49 2.98
CA CYS A 43 -13.92 1.70 2.67
C CYS A 43 -15.22 2.43 3.03
N ASN A 44 -15.15 3.48 3.86
CA ASN A 44 -16.33 4.09 4.48
C ASN A 44 -16.86 5.30 3.71
N ASN A 45 -16.08 5.87 2.78
CA ASN A 45 -16.48 7.03 2.00
C ASN A 45 -16.60 6.71 0.49
N SER A 46 -17.64 7.29 -0.13
CA SER A 46 -17.77 7.38 -1.58
C SER A 46 -17.92 8.85 -1.97
N PRO A 47 -16.96 9.46 -2.68
CA PRO A 47 -15.73 8.85 -3.21
C PRO A 47 -14.72 8.46 -2.12
N LYS A 48 -13.90 7.43 -2.38
CA LYS A 48 -12.80 7.01 -1.48
C LYS A 48 -11.83 8.17 -1.32
N GLU A 49 -11.39 8.44 -0.08
CA GLU A 49 -10.40 9.50 0.14
C GLU A 49 -9.02 9.12 -0.43
N PHE A 50 -8.61 7.86 -0.26
CA PHE A 50 -7.41 7.32 -0.89
C PHE A 50 -7.47 5.80 -1.07
N SER A 51 -6.66 5.30 -2.00
CA SER A 51 -6.27 3.88 -2.11
C SER A 51 -4.81 3.73 -2.49
N VAL A 52 -4.23 2.62 -2.06
CA VAL A 52 -2.89 2.19 -2.45
C VAL A 52 -2.96 0.77 -2.95
N ASP A 53 -2.68 0.59 -4.23
CA ASP A 53 -2.64 -0.69 -4.90
C ASP A 53 -1.19 -1.05 -5.23
N ILE A 54 -0.83 -2.32 -5.06
CA ILE A 54 0.53 -2.79 -5.32
C ILE A 54 0.52 -4.00 -6.24
N LYS A 55 1.54 -4.09 -7.10
CA LYS A 55 1.80 -5.27 -7.92
C LYS A 55 3.20 -5.78 -7.67
N ARG A 56 3.32 -7.07 -7.40
CA ARG A 56 4.62 -7.75 -7.29
C ARG A 56 5.05 -8.36 -8.62
N LYS A 57 6.36 -8.46 -8.81
CA LYS A 57 6.99 -9.23 -9.88
C LYS A 57 7.96 -10.22 -9.25
N GLU A 58 8.10 -11.39 -9.86
CA GLU A 58 9.11 -12.38 -9.51
C GLU A 58 10.14 -12.43 -10.63
N ASN A 59 11.40 -12.21 -10.29
CA ASN A 59 12.52 -12.38 -11.21
C ASN A 59 13.48 -13.39 -10.57
N GLU A 60 13.57 -14.59 -11.13
CA GLU A 60 14.54 -15.61 -10.71
C GLU A 60 14.49 -15.94 -9.20
N GLY A 61 13.27 -16.01 -8.63
CA GLY A 61 13.06 -16.29 -7.20
C GLY A 61 13.18 -15.06 -6.28
N ASN A 62 13.47 -13.87 -6.83
CA ASN A 62 13.40 -12.61 -6.10
C ASN A 62 12.05 -11.92 -6.34
N SER A 63 11.25 -11.82 -5.27
CA SER A 63 10.00 -11.06 -5.28
C SER A 63 10.27 -9.58 -5.00
N THR A 64 9.98 -8.73 -5.97
CA THR A 64 10.07 -7.27 -5.84
C THR A 64 8.73 -6.61 -6.12
N ILE A 65 8.59 -5.34 -5.74
CA ILE A 65 7.46 -4.52 -6.15
C ILE A 65 7.72 -4.07 -7.59
N SER A 66 6.74 -4.29 -8.46
CA SER A 66 6.77 -3.85 -9.87
C SER A 66 6.35 -2.39 -9.96
N PHE A 67 5.22 -2.06 -9.35
CA PHE A 67 4.72 -0.70 -9.22
C PHE A 67 3.82 -0.57 -7.99
N VAL A 68 3.61 0.68 -7.59
CA VAL A 68 2.65 1.12 -6.58
C VAL A 68 1.78 2.19 -7.21
N VAL A 69 0.46 2.04 -7.11
CA VAL A 69 -0.50 3.07 -7.52
C VAL A 69 -1.07 3.71 -6.27
N VAL A 70 -1.05 5.04 -6.19
CA VAL A 70 -1.67 5.82 -5.12
C VAL A 70 -2.73 6.72 -5.73
N ASP A 71 -3.98 6.44 -5.40
CA ASP A 71 -5.10 7.28 -5.79
C ASP A 71 -5.56 8.14 -4.63
N ILE A 72 -5.80 9.42 -4.89
CA ILE A 72 -6.31 10.39 -3.91
C ILE A 72 -7.60 10.99 -4.48
N LYS A 73 -8.71 10.75 -3.77
CA LYS A 73 -10.06 11.23 -4.11
C LYS A 73 -10.53 10.88 -5.52
N ASN A 74 -9.89 9.91 -6.18
CA ASN A 74 -10.09 9.61 -7.59
C ASN A 74 -9.83 10.81 -8.54
N ILE A 75 -9.00 11.77 -8.10
CA ILE A 75 -8.63 12.98 -8.85
C ILE A 75 -7.14 12.93 -9.23
N TYR A 76 -6.31 12.44 -8.31
CA TYR A 76 -4.88 12.26 -8.52
C TYR A 76 -4.54 10.78 -8.45
N SER A 77 -3.89 10.26 -9.49
CA SER A 77 -3.38 8.90 -9.57
C SER A 77 -1.87 8.94 -9.81
N PHE A 78 -1.10 8.51 -8.82
CA PHE A 78 0.35 8.42 -8.91
C PHE A 78 0.74 6.98 -9.20
N ASN A 79 1.41 6.73 -10.33
CA ASN A 79 1.99 5.43 -10.61
C ASN A 79 3.51 5.48 -10.38
N LEU A 80 3.95 4.80 -9.34
CA LEU A 80 5.34 4.71 -8.94
C LEU A 80 5.91 3.38 -9.44
N SER A 81 6.87 3.46 -10.34
CA SER A 81 7.71 2.35 -10.75
C SER A 81 9.14 2.55 -10.24
N LYS A 82 10.06 1.63 -10.58
CA LYS A 82 11.45 1.69 -10.12
C LYS A 82 12.16 3.00 -10.48
N ASP A 83 11.95 3.48 -11.71
CA ASP A 83 12.72 4.59 -12.29
C ASP A 83 11.84 5.76 -12.75
N LEU A 84 10.51 5.65 -12.61
CA LEU A 84 9.56 6.64 -13.11
C LEU A 84 8.37 6.77 -12.15
N VAL A 85 7.96 8.02 -11.93
CA VAL A 85 6.70 8.39 -11.30
C VAL A 85 5.86 9.14 -12.34
N THR A 86 4.63 8.69 -12.59
CA THR A 86 3.67 9.40 -13.46
C THR A 86 2.47 9.88 -12.64
N LEU A 87 1.84 10.96 -13.10
CA LEU A 87 0.63 11.52 -12.52
C LEU A 87 -0.49 11.48 -13.56
N ASN A 88 -1.64 10.91 -13.21
CA ASN A 88 -2.84 10.86 -14.04
C ASN A 88 -2.58 10.32 -15.46
N ASP A 89 -1.73 9.28 -15.57
CA ASP A 89 -1.26 8.70 -16.84
C ASP A 89 -0.62 9.68 -17.83
N GLN A 90 -0.26 10.89 -17.39
CA GLN A 90 0.48 11.85 -18.20
C GLN A 90 1.97 11.56 -18.07
N ARG A 91 2.59 11.24 -19.20
CA ARG A 91 4.03 11.01 -19.36
C ARG A 91 4.73 12.31 -19.73
#